data_AF-A0A382W4W0-F1
#
_entry.id   AF-A0A382W4W0-F1
#
_cell.length_a   1.000
_cell.length_b   1.000
_cell.length_c   1.000
_cell.angle_alpha   90.00
_cell.angle_beta   90.00
_cell.angle_gamma   90.00
#
_symmetry.space_group_name_H-M   'P 1'
#
loop_
_entity.id
_entity.type
_entity.pdbx_description
1 polymer ?
#
loop_
_entity_poly.entity_id
_entity_poly.type
_entity_poly.pdbx_seq_one_letter_code
_entity_poly.pdbx_strand_id
1 'polypeptide(L)'
;MKIDKKIIEELVGYLKEFNLSEIEYADGTRKVKVSRAMNNSSIISAEVNKKKTIVENNGTNVTSPIVGTAYLAPEPGAKKFVEIGQKVKKGQTIMIVEAMKTMNHVPSTENGTVSKIFVKDGEP
;
A
#
# COMPACT_ATOMS: atom_id res chain seq x y z
N MET A 1 -10.32 -22.81 35.19
CA MET A 1 -10.18 -21.34 35.39
C MET A 1 -11.46 -20.72 34.88
N LYS A 2 -12.32 -20.21 35.77
CA LYS A 2 -13.55 -19.52 35.37
C LYS A 2 -13.11 -18.17 34.81
N ILE A 3 -13.47 -17.88 33.57
CA ILE A 3 -13.23 -16.56 33.01
C ILE A 3 -14.30 -15.65 33.60
N ASP A 4 -13.88 -14.73 34.46
CA ASP A 4 -14.76 -13.75 35.05
C ASP A 4 -15.15 -12.72 33.98
N LYS A 5 -16.29 -12.96 33.34
CA LYS A 5 -16.87 -12.09 32.30
C LYS A 5 -16.95 -10.62 32.74
N LYS A 6 -17.11 -10.41 34.05
CA LYS A 6 -17.14 -9.08 34.68
C LYS A 6 -15.81 -8.33 34.54
N ILE A 7 -14.68 -9.02 34.68
CA ILE A 7 -13.33 -8.43 34.55
C ILE A 7 -13.06 -8.00 33.10
N ILE A 8 -13.58 -8.76 32.13
CA ILE A 8 -13.43 -8.43 30.69
C ILE A 8 -14.26 -7.20 30.33
N GLU A 9 -15.50 -7.13 30.81
CA GLU A 9 -16.33 -5.93 30.61
C GLU A 9 -15.66 -4.69 31.21
N GLU A 10 -15.00 -4.84 32.36
CA GLU A 10 -14.17 -3.81 32.98
C GLU A 10 -12.99 -3.40 32.08
N LEU A 11 -12.17 -4.36 31.63
CA LEU A 11 -10.97 -4.07 30.81
C LEU A 11 -11.31 -3.48 29.45
N VAL A 12 -12.44 -3.86 28.85
CA VAL A 12 -12.95 -3.27 27.59
C VAL A 12 -13.50 -1.87 27.83
N GLY A 13 -14.15 -1.64 28.96
CA GLY A 13 -14.47 -0.30 29.45
C GLY A 13 -13.21 0.55 29.50
N TYR A 14 -12.17 0.04 30.16
CA TYR A 14 -10.89 0.73 30.28
C TYR A 14 -10.22 0.99 28.92
N LEU A 15 -10.24 0.05 27.97
CA LEU A 15 -9.67 0.29 26.63
C LEU A 15 -10.35 1.45 25.90
N LYS A 16 -11.68 1.49 25.95
CA LYS A 16 -12.46 2.52 25.28
C LYS A 16 -12.39 3.86 26.00
N GLU A 17 -12.50 3.84 27.32
CA GLU A 17 -12.40 5.01 28.18
C GLU A 17 -11.03 5.69 28.03
N PHE A 18 -9.95 4.90 28.06
CA PHE A 18 -8.59 5.46 28.00
C PHE A 18 -8.06 5.62 26.58
N ASN A 19 -8.85 5.27 25.56
CA ASN A 19 -8.48 5.31 24.14
C ASN A 19 -7.12 4.66 23.85
N LEU A 20 -6.77 3.69 24.69
CA LEU A 20 -5.58 2.89 24.57
C LEU A 20 -5.88 1.83 23.50
N SER A 21 -4.89 1.44 22.73
CA SER A 21 -5.00 0.21 21.93
C SER A 21 -4.83 -1.00 22.82
N GLU A 22 -4.40 -0.80 24.06
CA GLU A 22 -3.74 -1.86 24.78
C GLU A 22 -3.66 -1.55 26.29
N ILE A 23 -3.87 -2.57 27.15
CA ILE A 23 -3.87 -2.47 28.63
C ILE A 23 -3.03 -3.54 29.34
N GLU A 24 -2.30 -3.11 30.36
CA GLU A 24 -1.27 -3.85 31.10
C GLU A 24 -1.84 -4.72 32.23
N TYR A 25 -1.31 -5.94 32.39
CA TYR A 25 -1.68 -6.87 33.46
C TYR A 25 -0.45 -7.37 34.21
N ALA A 26 -0.56 -7.48 35.54
CA ALA A 26 0.52 -7.94 36.40
C ALA A 26 0.00 -8.85 37.52
N ASP A 27 0.74 -9.92 37.81
CA ASP A 27 0.48 -10.78 38.96
C ASP A 27 1.81 -11.29 39.56
N GLY A 28 2.08 -10.89 40.80
CA GLY A 28 3.21 -11.28 41.63
C GLY A 28 4.59 -10.92 41.08
N THR A 29 5.12 -11.73 40.17
CA THR A 29 6.49 -11.59 39.60
C THR A 29 6.50 -11.19 38.14
N ARG A 30 5.34 -10.93 37.52
CA ARG A 30 5.27 -10.50 36.12
C ARG A 30 4.38 -9.29 35.96
N LYS A 31 4.84 -8.41 35.08
CA LYS A 31 4.21 -7.16 34.70
C LYS A 31 4.25 -7.07 33.17
N VAL A 32 3.10 -6.85 32.55
CA VAL A 32 2.94 -6.91 31.09
C VAL A 32 2.28 -5.65 30.58
N LYS A 33 3.03 -4.80 29.87
CA LYS A 33 2.61 -3.49 29.39
C LYS A 33 2.10 -3.48 27.97
N VAL A 34 1.03 -2.73 27.76
CA VAL A 34 0.22 -2.76 26.56
C VAL A 34 -0.15 -1.26 26.36
N SER A 35 0.14 -0.66 25.18
CA SER A 35 -0.13 0.76 24.82
C SER A 35 -0.40 1.03 23.32
N ARG A 36 -1.06 2.16 22.98
CA ARG A 36 -1.12 2.70 21.58
C ARG A 36 -0.10 3.78 21.37
N ALA A 37 0.79 3.60 20.42
CA ALA A 37 1.38 4.73 19.74
C ALA A 37 0.35 5.26 18.72
N MET A 38 -0.29 6.39 19.04
CA MET A 38 -0.98 7.17 18.02
C MET A 38 0.11 7.85 17.19
N ASN A 39 0.47 7.21 16.07
CA ASN A 39 1.29 7.84 15.04
C ASN A 39 0.45 8.93 14.36
N ASN A 40 0.25 10.03 15.07
CA ASN A 40 -0.02 11.30 14.42
C ASN A 40 1.35 11.79 13.95
N SER A 41 1.78 11.31 12.77
CA SER A 41 2.88 11.94 12.05
C SER A 41 2.42 13.31 11.59
N SER A 42 2.43 14.24 12.53
CA SER A 42 2.66 15.65 12.28
C SER A 42 4.09 15.77 11.79
N ILE A 43 4.27 15.77 10.47
CA ILE A 43 5.32 16.58 9.86
C ILE A 43 4.61 17.82 9.34
N ILE A 44 4.77 18.90 10.10
CA ILE A 44 4.36 20.24 9.71
C ILE A 44 5.34 20.69 8.63
N SER A 45 4.83 20.91 7.42
CA SER A 45 5.24 22.04 6.59
C SER A 45 3.96 22.53 5.92
N ALA A 46 3.42 23.60 6.48
CA ALA A 46 2.38 24.38 5.85
C ALA A 46 2.96 25.03 4.60
N GLU A 47 2.48 24.65 3.41
CA GLU A 47 1.75 25.55 2.52
C GLU A 47 1.32 24.87 1.20
N VAL A 48 0.07 25.19 0.82
CA VAL A 48 -0.62 25.04 -0.48
C VAL A 48 -1.20 23.66 -0.89
N ASN A 49 -2.43 23.44 -0.41
CA ASN A 49 -3.63 23.19 -1.21
C ASN A 49 -3.57 22.11 -2.34
N LYS A 50 -4.03 20.89 -2.03
CA LYS A 50 -4.98 20.16 -2.89
C LYS A 50 -5.58 18.95 -2.16
N LYS A 51 -6.92 18.91 -2.13
CA LYS A 51 -7.77 17.79 -1.70
C LYS A 51 -7.15 16.43 -2.03
N LYS A 52 -6.80 15.66 -1.00
CA LYS A 52 -6.46 14.24 -1.12
C LYS A 52 -7.65 13.44 -0.57
N THR A 53 -8.58 13.12 -1.46
CA THR A 53 -9.59 12.10 -1.21
C THR A 53 -8.86 10.79 -0.95
N ILE A 54 -9.16 10.18 0.20
CA ILE A 54 -8.78 8.82 0.55
C ILE A 54 -9.49 7.91 -0.46
N VAL A 55 -8.77 7.43 -1.47
CA VAL A 55 -9.26 6.36 -2.34
C VAL A 55 -8.66 5.08 -1.79
N GLU A 56 -9.52 4.26 -1.18
CA GLU A 56 -9.24 2.86 -0.90
C GLU A 56 -8.59 2.23 -2.13
N ASN A 57 -7.42 1.64 -1.96
CA ASN A 57 -6.61 1.12 -3.05
C ASN A 57 -7.17 -0.24 -3.52
N ASN A 58 -8.43 -0.26 -4.00
CA ASN A 58 -9.10 -1.41 -4.61
C ASN A 58 -8.70 -1.52 -6.10
N GLY A 59 -7.41 -1.40 -6.40
CA GLY A 59 -6.88 -1.53 -7.76
C GLY A 59 -6.19 -2.87 -7.97
N THR A 60 -6.36 -3.48 -9.15
CA THR A 60 -5.58 -4.65 -9.55
C THR A 60 -4.16 -4.23 -9.91
N ASN A 61 -3.17 -4.76 -9.21
CA ASN A 61 -1.76 -4.54 -9.55
C ASN A 61 -1.33 -5.49 -10.66
N VAL A 62 -0.69 -4.95 -11.70
CA VAL A 62 -0.06 -5.75 -12.76
C VAL A 62 1.43 -5.82 -12.47
N THR A 63 1.96 -7.03 -12.26
CA THR A 63 3.38 -7.29 -11.99
C THR A 63 4.07 -7.91 -13.20
N SER A 64 5.39 -7.76 -13.28
CA SER A 64 6.17 -8.47 -14.29
C SER A 64 6.18 -9.98 -14.00
N PRO A 65 6.01 -10.85 -15.02
CA PRO A 65 6.16 -12.29 -14.87
C PRO A 65 7.64 -12.76 -14.81
N ILE A 66 8.58 -11.89 -15.16
CA ILE A 66 10.02 -12.19 -15.23
C ILE A 66 10.84 -11.14 -14.48
N VAL A 67 12.03 -11.52 -14.01
CA VAL A 67 13.01 -10.60 -13.43
C VAL A 67 13.79 -9.92 -14.55
N GLY A 68 13.96 -8.61 -14.48
CA GLY A 68 14.63 -7.82 -15.49
C GLY A 68 14.34 -6.33 -15.35
N THR A 69 14.86 -5.53 -16.26
CA THR A 69 14.72 -4.07 -16.22
C THR A 69 13.40 -3.62 -16.85
N ALA A 70 12.60 -2.85 -16.12
CA ALA A 70 11.33 -2.32 -16.57
C ALA A 70 11.49 -1.04 -17.40
N TYR A 71 10.83 -0.98 -18.55
CA TYR A 71 10.74 0.22 -19.38
C TYR A 71 9.29 0.58 -19.66
N LEU A 72 9.00 1.88 -19.58
CA LEU A 72 7.66 2.44 -19.78
C LEU A 72 7.40 2.85 -21.22
N ALA A 73 8.41 2.81 -22.08
CA ALA A 73 8.35 3.12 -23.51
C ALA A 73 8.99 2.00 -24.34
N PRO A 74 8.65 1.85 -25.64
CA PRO A 74 9.23 0.84 -26.51
C PRO A 74 10.72 1.05 -26.78
N GLU A 75 11.17 2.31 -26.72
CA GLU A 75 12.54 2.74 -26.95
C GLU A 75 12.80 4.06 -26.21
N PRO A 76 14.07 4.41 -25.92
CA PRO A 76 14.40 5.67 -25.25
C PRO A 76 13.90 6.89 -26.03
N GLY A 77 13.15 7.77 -25.36
CA GLY A 77 12.60 8.99 -25.96
C GLY A 77 11.30 8.80 -26.74
N ALA A 78 10.83 7.57 -26.93
CA ALA A 78 9.50 7.33 -27.48
C ALA A 78 8.39 7.60 -26.45
N LYS A 79 7.14 7.63 -26.96
CA LYS A 79 5.96 7.78 -26.10
C LYS A 79 5.81 6.56 -25.19
N LYS A 80 5.46 6.81 -23.94
CA LYS A 80 5.14 5.74 -22.98
C LYS A 80 3.97 4.90 -23.47
N PHE A 81 4.01 3.61 -23.17
CA PHE A 81 2.90 2.69 -23.42
C PHE A 81 1.63 3.16 -22.73
N VAL A 82 1.77 3.60 -21.46
CA VAL A 82 0.68 4.14 -20.68
C VAL A 82 1.05 5.34 -19.82
N GLU A 83 0.04 6.15 -19.51
CA GLU A 83 0.13 7.33 -18.64
C GLU A 83 -0.92 7.27 -17.53
N ILE A 84 -0.65 7.92 -16.39
CA ILE A 84 -1.61 7.99 -15.28
C ILE A 84 -2.89 8.69 -15.76
N GLY A 85 -4.05 8.08 -15.49
CA GLY A 85 -5.35 8.53 -15.94
C GLY A 85 -5.76 7.99 -17.32
N GLN A 86 -4.88 7.29 -18.04
CA GLN A 86 -5.24 6.67 -19.31
C GLN A 86 -6.06 5.40 -19.11
N LYS A 87 -7.08 5.20 -19.97
CA LYS A 87 -7.83 3.94 -20.05
C LYS A 87 -7.00 2.86 -20.74
N VAL A 88 -6.97 1.68 -20.15
CA VAL A 88 -6.28 0.48 -20.67
C VAL A 88 -7.28 -0.66 -20.85
N LYS A 89 -7.04 -1.50 -21.86
CA LYS A 89 -7.82 -2.72 -22.09
C LYS A 89 -7.03 -3.96 -21.68
N LYS A 90 -7.74 -5.02 -21.31
CA LYS A 90 -7.13 -6.34 -21.12
C LYS A 90 -6.34 -6.73 -22.37
N GLY A 91 -5.09 -7.15 -22.20
CA GLY A 91 -4.18 -7.50 -23.28
C GLY A 91 -3.35 -6.33 -23.84
N GLN A 92 -3.70 -5.08 -23.52
CA GLN A 92 -2.92 -3.91 -23.98
C GLN A 92 -1.55 -3.90 -23.28
N THR A 93 -0.47 -3.72 -24.05
CA THR A 93 0.89 -3.59 -23.47
C THR A 93 0.98 -2.33 -22.62
N ILE A 94 1.41 -2.48 -21.37
CA ILE A 94 1.55 -1.39 -20.39
C ILE A 94 3.01 -1.06 -20.06
N MET A 95 3.91 -2.03 -20.21
CA MET A 95 5.35 -1.86 -20.06
C MET A 95 6.06 -3.02 -20.78
N ILE A 96 7.37 -2.90 -20.94
CA ILE A 96 8.23 -3.99 -21.38
C ILE A 96 9.28 -4.27 -20.31
N VAL A 97 9.74 -5.50 -20.25
CA VAL A 97 10.79 -5.93 -19.34
C VAL A 97 11.92 -6.56 -20.14
N GLU A 98 13.11 -5.99 -20.01
CA GLU A 98 14.32 -6.51 -20.59
C GLU A 98 14.88 -7.61 -19.70
N ALA A 99 14.92 -8.83 -20.24
CA ALA A 99 15.60 -9.95 -19.59
C ALA A 99 16.48 -10.64 -20.63
N MET A 100 17.76 -10.84 -20.31
CA MET A 100 18.72 -11.53 -21.17
C MET A 100 18.74 -10.97 -22.61
N LYS A 101 18.75 -9.63 -22.76
CA LYS A 101 18.72 -8.91 -24.06
C LYS A 101 17.43 -9.11 -24.89
N THR A 102 16.36 -9.61 -24.28
CA THR A 102 15.05 -9.77 -24.92
C THR A 102 14.05 -8.83 -24.27
N MET A 103 13.30 -8.09 -25.10
CA MET A 103 12.23 -7.19 -24.64
C MET A 103 10.90 -7.94 -24.56
N ASN A 104 10.46 -8.27 -23.35
CA ASN A 104 9.22 -9.00 -23.14
C ASN A 104 8.07 -8.04 -22.84
N HIS A 105 6.98 -8.17 -23.57
CA HIS A 105 5.81 -7.31 -23.40
C HIS A 105 4.99 -7.75 -22.20
N VAL A 106 4.60 -6.78 -21.36
CA VAL A 106 3.71 -7.01 -20.22
C VAL A 106 2.32 -6.46 -20.58
N PRO A 107 1.33 -7.33 -20.85
CA PRO A 107 -0.04 -6.91 -21.11
C PRO A 107 -0.81 -6.61 -19.81
N SER A 108 -1.81 -5.74 -19.90
CA SER A 108 -2.75 -5.51 -18.81
C SER A 108 -3.63 -6.75 -18.57
N THR A 109 -3.85 -7.11 -17.31
CA THR A 109 -4.66 -8.26 -16.92
C THR A 109 -6.16 -8.00 -17.06
N GLU A 110 -6.58 -6.73 -16.99
CA GLU A 110 -7.98 -6.31 -16.92
C GLU A 110 -8.22 -4.98 -17.65
N ASN A 111 -9.50 -4.63 -17.86
CA ASN A 111 -9.86 -3.31 -18.38
C ASN A 111 -9.91 -2.32 -17.22
N GLY A 112 -9.38 -1.12 -17.41
CA GLY A 112 -9.35 -0.15 -16.31
C GLY A 112 -8.75 1.20 -16.69
N THR A 113 -8.42 1.98 -15.67
CA THR A 113 -7.70 3.26 -15.81
C THR A 113 -6.46 3.21 -14.95
N VAL A 114 -5.31 3.64 -15.50
CA VAL A 114 -4.04 3.64 -14.77
C VAL A 114 -4.11 4.63 -13.61
N SER A 115 -4.13 4.12 -12.38
CA SER A 115 -4.16 4.94 -11.17
C SER A 115 -2.75 5.41 -10.78
N LYS A 116 -1.77 4.52 -10.88
CA LYS A 116 -0.39 4.76 -10.47
C LYS A 116 0.56 3.82 -11.20
N ILE A 117 1.79 4.27 -11.40
CA ILE A 117 2.90 3.47 -11.91
C ILE A 117 3.93 3.37 -10.77
N PHE A 118 4.31 2.15 -10.39
CA PHE A 118 5.18 1.88 -9.24
C PHE A 118 6.66 1.74 -9.58
N VAL A 119 6.98 1.64 -10.87
CA VAL A 119 8.34 1.51 -11.39
C VAL A 119 8.72 2.73 -12.21
N LYS A 120 10.00 3.07 -12.24
CA LYS A 120 10.56 4.07 -13.14
C LYS A 120 11.06 3.42 -14.43
N ASP A 121 11.25 4.26 -15.43
CA ASP A 121 11.87 3.84 -16.68
C ASP A 121 13.35 3.47 -16.43
N GLY A 122 13.75 2.25 -16.81
CA GLY A 122 15.09 1.72 -16.58
C GLY A 122 15.32 1.16 -15.17
N GLU A 123 14.26 0.89 -14.39
CA GLU A 123 14.38 0.34 -13.04
C GLU A 123 14.59 -1.20 -13.07
N PRO A 124 15.59 -1.74 -12.35
CA PRO A 124 15.92 -3.18 -12.35
C PRO A 124 15.01 -4.05 -11.47
#